data_AF-W9SZ39-F1
#
_entry.id   AF-W9SZ39-F1
#
_cell.length_a   1.000
_cell.length_b   1.000
_cell.length_c   1.000
_cell.angle_alpha   90.00
_cell.angle_beta   90.00
_cell.angle_gamma   90.00
#
_symmetry.space_group_name_H-M   'P 1'
#
loop_
_entity.id
_entity.type
_entity.pdbx_description
1 polymer ?
#
loop_
_entity_poly.entity_id
_entity_poly.type
_entity_poly.pdbx_seq_one_letter_code
_entity_poly.pdbx_strand_id
1 'polypeptide(L)'
;MRARQVQREDFQRFDLILAMDHDNLARLRTLQPEQGGAELDLLLRRYGLGCDAVPDPYYGGEDGFEAVLDLIERACDALLEEIEGRL
;
A
#
# COMPACT_ATOMS: atom_id res chain seq x y z
N MET A 1 6.71 17.84 -3.13
CA MET A 1 5.91 16.86 -2.36
C MET A 1 6.29 16.97 -0.89
N ARG A 2 5.35 16.80 0.05
CA ARG A 2 5.63 16.85 1.50
C ARG A 2 5.30 15.50 2.10
N ALA A 3 6.31 14.80 2.61
CA ALA A 3 6.11 13.60 3.38
C ALA A 3 5.38 13.93 4.70
N ARG A 4 4.49 13.04 5.14
CA ARG A 4 3.81 13.09 6.42
C ARG A 4 3.86 11.71 7.06
N GLN A 5 4.11 11.67 8.36
CA GLN A 5 4.03 10.44 9.13
C GLN A 5 2.58 10.02 9.35
N VAL A 6 2.30 8.71 9.32
CA VAL A 6 1.00 8.14 9.70
C VAL A 6 0.74 8.40 11.18
N GLN A 7 -0.48 8.80 11.50
CA GLN A 7 -0.95 9.09 12.85
C GLN A 7 -2.10 8.16 13.23
N ARG A 8 -2.44 8.08 14.52
CA ARG A 8 -3.48 7.16 15.01
C ARG A 8 -4.87 7.47 14.46
N GLU A 9 -5.11 8.74 14.18
CA GLU A 9 -6.34 9.27 13.60
C GLU A 9 -6.55 8.78 12.16
N ASP A 10 -5.48 8.42 11.45
CA ASP A 10 -5.58 7.89 10.09
C ASP A 10 -6.35 6.56 10.07
N PHE A 11 -6.24 5.72 11.12
CA PHE A 11 -6.93 4.43 11.22
C PHE A 11 -8.44 4.53 11.49
N GLN A 12 -8.94 5.73 11.81
CA GLN A 12 -10.37 6.02 11.91
C GLN A 12 -10.89 6.76 10.67
N ARG A 13 -10.00 7.46 9.97
CA ARG A 13 -10.33 8.29 8.82
C ARG A 13 -10.41 7.49 7.51
N PHE A 14 -9.59 6.45 7.39
CA PHE A 14 -9.51 5.64 6.18
C PHE A 14 -10.05 4.24 6.44
N ASP A 15 -10.85 3.72 5.51
CA ASP A 15 -11.36 2.35 5.57
C ASP A 15 -10.28 1.32 5.19
N LEU A 16 -9.32 1.73 4.35
CA LEU A 16 -8.25 0.89 3.81
C LEU A 16 -6.92 1.64 3.82
N ILE A 17 -5.87 1.02 4.35
CA ILE A 17 -4.49 1.53 4.31
C ILE A 17 -3.59 0.43 3.73
N LEU A 18 -2.99 0.72 2.57
CA LEU A 18 -2.14 -0.22 1.84
C LEU A 18 -0.66 0.11 2.06
N ALA A 19 0.10 -0.85 2.56
CA ALA A 19 1.55 -0.75 2.76
C ALA A 19 2.32 -1.18 1.51
N MET A 20 3.46 -0.55 1.26
CA MET A 20 4.33 -0.91 0.13
C MET A 20 5.19 -2.14 0.42
N ASP A 21 5.53 -2.38 1.69
CA ASP A 21 6.40 -3.48 2.12
C ASP A 21 6.01 -3.99 3.51
N HIS A 22 6.65 -5.08 3.93
CA HIS A 22 6.41 -5.72 5.22
C HIS A 22 6.78 -4.85 6.42
N ASP A 23 7.82 -4.01 6.32
CA ASP A 23 8.27 -3.15 7.41
C ASP A 23 7.24 -2.04 7.67
N ASN A 24 6.67 -1.49 6.60
CA ASN A 24 5.61 -0.51 6.62
C ASN A 24 4.37 -1.14 7.26
N LEU A 25 3.98 -2.33 6.82
CA LEU A 25 2.83 -3.04 7.39
C LEU A 25 3.02 -3.37 8.87
N ALA A 26 4.21 -3.83 9.28
CA ALA A 26 4.51 -4.14 10.67
C ALA A 26 4.44 -2.89 11.56
N ARG A 27 4.93 -1.74 11.07
CA ARG A 27 4.80 -0.45 11.78
C ARG A 27 3.34 -0.01 11.88
N LEU A 28 2.58 -0.12 10.80
CA LEU A 28 1.15 0.22 10.82
C LEU A 28 0.38 -0.64 11.81
N ARG A 29 0.62 -1.95 11.85
CA ARG A 29 0.00 -2.87 12.82
C ARG A 29 0.37 -2.53 14.27
N THR A 30 1.60 -2.11 14.51
CA THR A 30 2.04 -1.64 15.83
C THR A 30 1.36 -0.32 16.24
N LEU A 31 1.03 0.54 15.26
CA LEU A 31 0.43 1.85 15.49
C LEU A 31 -1.12 1.79 15.57
N GLN A 32 -1.74 0.79 14.96
CA GLN A 32 -3.19 0.65 14.87
C GLN A 32 -3.81 0.55 16.28
N PRO A 33 -4.71 1.46 16.66
CA PRO A 33 -5.44 1.35 17.92
C PRO A 33 -6.42 0.17 17.87
N GLU A 34 -6.75 -0.42 19.01
CA GLU A 34 -7.72 -1.55 19.10
C GLU A 34 -9.10 -1.22 18.50
N GLN A 35 -9.49 0.05 18.55
CA GLN A 35 -10.75 0.55 17.99
C GLN A 35 -10.58 1.11 16.55
N GLY A 36 -9.41 0.94 15.94
CA GLY A 36 -9.13 1.41 14.58
C GLY A 36 -9.76 0.48 13.54
N GLY A 37 -10.71 1.00 12.77
CA GLY A 37 -11.49 0.23 11.79
C GLY A 37 -10.80 -0.01 10.44
N ALA A 38 -9.67 0.65 10.18
CA ALA A 38 -8.96 0.51 8.91
C ALA A 38 -8.48 -0.92 8.65
N GLU A 39 -8.80 -1.43 7.46
CA GLU A 39 -8.20 -2.65 6.91
C GLU A 39 -6.74 -2.36 6.51
N LEU A 40 -5.82 -3.25 6.90
CA LEU A 40 -4.39 -3.14 6.59
C LEU A 40 -3.94 -4.32 5.73
N ASP A 41 -3.36 -4.04 4.57
CA ASP A 41 -2.77 -5.08 3.70
C ASP A 41 -1.57 -4.53 2.91
N LEU A 42 -0.86 -5.41 2.21
CA LEU A 42 0.18 -5.04 1.25
C LEU A 42 -0.46 -4.77 -0.11
N LEU A 43 -0.04 -3.69 -0.76
CA LEU A 43 -0.57 -3.26 -2.06
C LEU A 43 -0.53 -4.41 -3.09
N LEU A 44 0.64 -5.01 -3.29
CA LEU A 44 0.83 -6.02 -4.34
C LEU A 44 0.21 -7.38 -3.98
N ARG A 45 0.24 -7.75 -2.69
CA ARG A 45 -0.37 -8.99 -2.21
C ARG A 45 -1.87 -9.02 -2.41
N ARG A 46 -2.56 -7.92 -2.07
CA ARG A 46 -4.02 -7.80 -2.15
C ARG A 46 -4.54 -8.11 -3.57
N TYR A 47 -3.82 -7.64 -4.58
CA TYR A 47 -4.20 -7.79 -5.99
C TYR A 47 -3.46 -8.92 -6.71
N GLY A 48 -2.73 -9.78 -5.98
CA GLY A 48 -2.09 -10.96 -6.55
C GLY A 48 -1.01 -10.65 -7.60
N LEU A 49 -0.29 -9.52 -7.47
CA LEU A 49 0.71 -9.08 -8.45
C LEU A 49 2.08 -9.77 -8.30
N GLY A 50 2.08 -11.01 -7.80
CA GLY A 50 3.25 -11.90 -7.77
C GLY A 50 4.35 -11.52 -6.79
N CYS A 51 4.19 -10.45 -6.02
CA CYS A 51 5.12 -9.99 -4.99
C CYS A 51 4.35 -9.51 -3.76
N ASP A 52 4.92 -9.69 -2.57
CA ASP A 52 4.33 -9.18 -1.33
C ASP A 52 4.85 -7.78 -0.98
N ALA A 53 6.00 -7.38 -1.50
CA ALA A 53 6.60 -6.07 -1.29
C ALA A 53 6.93 -5.41 -2.63
N VAL A 54 6.71 -4.10 -2.71
CA VAL A 54 7.17 -3.26 -3.82
C VAL A 54 8.71 -3.31 -3.84
N PRO A 55 9.32 -3.72 -4.96
CA PRO A 55 10.78 -3.78 -5.07
C PRO A 55 11.42 -2.41 -4.86
N ASP A 56 12.64 -2.41 -4.32
CA ASP A 56 13.43 -1.19 -4.22
C ASP A 56 13.94 -0.78 -5.63
N PRO A 57 13.54 0.39 -6.15
CA PRO A 57 13.87 0.81 -7.52
C PRO A 57 15.36 1.14 -7.71
N TYR A 58 16.12 1.38 -6.63
CA TYR A 58 17.50 1.87 -6.72
C TYR A 58 18.52 0.79 -7.17
N TYR A 59 18.13 -0.48 -7.19
CA TYR A 59 19.01 -1.58 -7.61
C TYR A 59 19.00 -1.85 -9.12
N GLY A 60 18.09 -1.23 -9.89
CA GLY A 60 17.88 -1.53 -11.31
C GLY A 60 18.33 -0.46 -12.32
N GLY A 61 18.88 0.68 -11.87
CA GLY A 61 19.09 1.82 -12.76
C GLY A 61 17.77 2.51 -13.15
N GLU A 62 17.68 3.14 -14.32
CA GLU A 62 16.44 3.79 -14.79
C GLU A 62 15.29 2.76 -14.95
N ASP A 63 15.59 1.56 -15.46
CA ASP A 63 14.63 0.45 -15.65
C ASP A 63 13.98 -0.02 -14.34
N GLY A 64 14.67 0.14 -13.20
CA GLY A 64 14.17 -0.24 -11.88
C GLY A 64 12.99 0.61 -11.42
N PHE A 65 12.98 1.89 -11.79
CA PHE A 65 11.88 2.80 -11.47
C PHE A 65 10.66 2.54 -12.36
N GLU A 66 10.86 2.28 -13.64
CA GLU A 66 9.77 1.94 -14.57
C GLU A 66 9.08 0.64 -14.14
N ALA A 67 9.84 -0.41 -13.80
CA ALA A 67 9.27 -1.67 -13.34
C ALA A 67 8.44 -1.54 -12.06
N VAL A 68 8.89 -0.70 -11.12
CA VAL A 68 8.14 -0.40 -9.88
C VAL A 68 6.89 0.41 -10.18
N LEU A 69 6.98 1.39 -11.09
CA LEU A 69 5.84 2.20 -11.50
C LEU A 69 4.76 1.33 -12.16
N ASP A 70 5.12 0.45 -13.09
CA ASP A 70 4.21 -0.48 -13.76
C ASP A 70 3.46 -1.37 -12.76
N LEU A 71 4.16 -1.85 -11.71
CA LEU A 71 3.53 -2.64 -10.66
C LEU A 71 2.52 -1.82 -9.84
N ILE A 72 2.87 -0.57 -9.51
CA ILE A 72 1.97 0.33 -8.78
C ILE A 72 0.75 0.68 -9.62
N GLU A 73 0.92 0.98 -10.91
CA GLU A 73 -0.18 1.30 -11.82
C GLU A 73 -1.17 0.14 -11.94
N ARG A 74 -0.68 -1.09 -12.13
CA ARG A 74 -1.53 -2.29 -12.15
C ARG A 74 -2.28 -2.52 -10.84
N ALA A 75 -1.65 -2.19 -9.71
CA ALA A 75 -2.30 -2.28 -8.41
C ALA A 75 -3.37 -1.20 -8.22
N CYS A 76 -3.14 0.01 -8.74
CA CYS A 76 -4.11 1.11 -8.75
C CYS A 76 -5.33 0.77 -9.62
N ASP A 77 -5.13 0.16 -10.79
CA ASP A 77 -6.23 -0.29 -11.66
C ASP A 77 -7.12 -1.30 -10.93
N ALA A 78 -6.52 -2.32 -10.30
CA ALA A 78 -7.27 -3.31 -9.52
C ALA A 78 -7.96 -2.71 -8.28
N LEU A 79 -7.34 -1.73 -7.63
CA LEU A 79 -7.96 -0.98 -6.54
C LEU A 79 -9.18 -0.18 -7.00
N LEU A 80 -9.11 0.46 -8.17
CA LEU A 80 -10.24 1.20 -8.73
C LEU A 80 -11.40 0.26 -9.04
N GLU A 81 -11.15 -0.88 -9.68
CA GLU A 81 -12.17 -1.92 -9.92
C GLU A 81 -12.82 -2.39 -8.61
N GLU A 82 -12.03 -2.61 -7.56
CA GLU A 82 -12.53 -3.00 -6.25
C GLU A 82 -13.45 -1.93 -5.63
N ILE A 83 -13.05 -0.66 -5.71
CA ILE A 83 -13.83 0.46 -5.16
C ILE A 83 -15.13 0.67 -5.96
N GLU A 84 -15.07 0.62 -7.29
CA GLU A 84 -16.25 0.76 -8.15
C GLU A 84 -17.26 -0.37 -7.92
N GLY A 85 -16.81 -1.60 -7.70
CA GLY A 85 -17.69 -2.74 -7.39
C GLY A 85 -18.35 -2.69 -6.00
N ARG A 86 -17.91 -1.78 -5.12
CA ARG A 86 -18.48 -1.57 -3.78
C ARG A 86 -19.53 -0.45 -3.74
N LEU A 87 -19.65 0.35 -4.80
CA LEU A 87 -20.65 1.42 -4.96
C LEU A 87 -21.96 0.89 -5.54
#